data_AF-A0AAV2TIF2-F1
#
_entry.id   AF-A0AAV2TIF2-F1
#
_cell.length_a   1.000
_cell.length_b   1.000
_cell.length_c   1.000
_cell.angle_alpha   90.00
_cell.angle_beta   90.00
_cell.angle_gamma   90.00
#
_symmetry.space_group_name_H-M   'P 1'
#
loop_
_entity.id
_entity.type
_entity.pdbx_description
1 polymer ?
#
loop_
_entity_poly.entity_id
_entity_poly.type
_entity_poly.pdbx_seq_one_letter_code
_entity_poly.pdbx_strand_id
1 'polypeptide(L)'
;MEVPQHCHEVQVDAGDYEVTPTQDKENVCGTPNGQVLSAVCEKILQQCEFYFCDANILKDQFMLNQVKATPDGWVKLEVIEGFKKMKKLTNDHGVVVQALAASTKLEISEDGTLNFRPI
;
A
#
# COMPACT_ATOMS: atom_id res chain seq x y z
N MET A 1 28.67 33.08 2.49
CA MET A 1 28.40 31.68 2.89
C MET A 1 27.05 31.75 3.57
N GLU A 2 25.96 31.30 2.97
CA GLU A 2 25.73 29.97 2.43
C GLU A 2 24.66 30.03 1.30
N VAL A 3 24.76 29.12 0.34
CA VAL A 3 23.81 28.90 -0.77
C VAL A 3 23.09 27.54 -0.49
N PRO A 4 21.98 27.19 -1.17
CA PRO A 4 20.67 27.03 -0.57
C PRO A 4 20.25 25.55 -0.47
N GLN A 5 19.17 25.25 0.24
CA GLN A 5 18.43 23.99 0.03
C GLN A 5 16.98 24.32 -0.31
N HIS A 6 16.76 24.53 -1.61
CA HIS A 6 15.47 24.35 -2.24
C HIS A 6 15.35 22.87 -2.61
N CYS A 7 14.43 22.15 -1.96
CA CYS A 7 13.83 20.97 -2.55
C CYS A 7 12.34 21.26 -2.70
N HIS A 8 11.94 21.50 -3.95
CA HIS A 8 10.56 21.63 -4.42
C HIS A 8 9.65 20.61 -3.72
N GLU A 9 8.62 21.11 -3.01
CA GLU A 9 7.39 20.35 -2.86
C GLU A 9 6.87 20.08 -4.28
N VAL A 10 7.07 18.84 -4.75
CA VAL A 10 6.35 18.35 -5.92
C VAL A 10 4.91 18.20 -5.45
N GLN A 11 4.10 19.20 -5.77
CA GLN A 11 2.65 19.12 -5.78
C GLN A 11 2.27 18.02 -6.78
N VAL A 12 2.21 16.78 -6.32
CA VAL A 12 1.58 15.69 -7.06
C VAL A 12 0.07 15.91 -6.99
N ASP A 13 -0.46 16.60 -7.99
CA ASP A 13 -1.89 16.71 -8.26
C ASP A 13 -2.39 15.34 -8.76
N ALA A 14 -2.50 14.40 -7.81
CA ALA A 14 -2.88 13.02 -8.08
C ALA A 14 -4.38 12.86 -7.79
N GLY A 15 -5.13 12.88 -8.89
CA GLY A 15 -6.30 12.03 -9.15
C GLY A 15 -7.32 11.92 -8.02
N ASP A 16 -8.46 12.54 -8.23
CA ASP A 16 -9.71 12.19 -7.58
C ASP A 16 -10.18 10.81 -8.07
N TYR A 17 -9.60 9.75 -7.51
CA TYR A 17 -10.09 8.39 -7.69
C TYR A 17 -10.95 8.03 -6.46
N GLU A 18 -12.19 8.47 -6.49
CA GLU A 18 -13.20 8.08 -5.51
C GLU A 18 -13.68 6.66 -5.84
N VAL A 19 -12.88 5.66 -5.47
CA VAL A 19 -13.42 4.30 -5.32
C VAL A 19 -13.87 4.19 -3.88
N THR A 20 -15.16 4.40 -3.64
CA THR A 20 -15.83 3.97 -2.42
C THR A 20 -15.74 2.45 -2.31
N PRO A 21 -15.08 1.86 -1.30
CA PRO A 21 -15.49 0.55 -0.85
C PRO A 21 -16.76 0.80 -0.05
N THR A 22 -17.89 0.39 -0.62
CA THR A 22 -19.20 0.38 0.00
C THR A 22 -19.08 -0.15 1.43
N GLN A 23 -19.40 0.70 2.40
CA GLN A 23 -19.42 0.36 3.80
C GLN A 23 -20.68 -0.47 4.08
N ASP A 24 -20.51 -1.77 4.30
CA ASP A 24 -21.47 -2.68 4.92
C ASP A 24 -20.78 -4.05 5.09
N LYS A 25 -21.15 -4.76 6.16
CA LYS A 25 -20.62 -6.04 6.66
C LYS A 25 -19.36 -5.95 7.52
N GLU A 26 -19.59 -5.89 8.83
CA GLU A 26 -18.78 -6.61 9.80
C GLU A 26 -18.55 -8.04 9.29
N ASN A 27 -17.39 -8.31 8.68
CA ASN A 27 -17.00 -9.65 8.31
C ASN A 27 -15.74 -10.01 9.08
N VAL A 28 -15.93 -10.75 10.17
CA VAL A 28 -14.86 -11.43 10.88
C VAL A 28 -14.10 -12.29 9.86
N CYS A 29 -12.82 -12.01 9.63
CA CYS A 29 -11.96 -12.94 8.88
C CYS A 29 -10.76 -13.32 9.75
N GLY A 30 -11.01 -14.29 10.63
CA GLY A 30 -9.92 -15.01 11.28
C GLY A 30 -9.00 -15.62 10.22
N THR A 31 -7.75 -15.19 10.20
CA THR A 31 -6.69 -15.91 9.51
C THR A 31 -6.39 -17.20 10.28
N PRO A 32 -6.06 -18.32 9.60
CA PRO A 32 -5.77 -19.60 10.26
C PRO A 32 -4.46 -19.63 11.07
N ASN A 33 -3.76 -18.49 11.24
CA ASN A 33 -2.46 -18.43 11.91
C ASN A 33 -2.47 -17.84 13.33
N GLY A 34 -3.63 -17.62 13.95
CA GLY A 34 -3.72 -17.35 15.39
C GLY A 34 -3.08 -16.05 15.89
N GLN A 35 -2.61 -15.16 15.01
CA GLN A 35 -2.21 -13.81 15.37
C GLN A 35 -3.42 -12.88 15.29
N VAL A 36 -3.84 -12.35 16.43
CA VAL A 36 -4.86 -11.28 16.52
C VAL A 36 -4.26 -10.02 15.90
N LEU A 37 -4.42 -9.85 14.59
CA LEU A 37 -4.16 -8.58 13.94
C LEU A 37 -5.21 -7.57 14.42
N SER A 38 -4.77 -6.34 14.67
CA SER A 38 -5.72 -5.28 14.98
C SER A 38 -6.63 -5.03 13.78
N ALA A 39 -7.87 -4.58 14.03
CA ALA A 39 -8.81 -4.21 12.96
C ALA A 39 -8.23 -3.16 11.99
N VAL A 40 -7.19 -2.42 12.38
CA VAL A 40 -6.45 -1.49 11.53
C VAL A 40 -5.52 -2.25 10.58
N CYS A 41 -4.77 -3.24 11.07
CA CYS A 41 -3.88 -4.06 10.25
C CYS A 41 -4.65 -4.82 9.15
N GLU A 42 -5.82 -5.36 9.47
CA GLU A 42 -6.67 -6.04 8.49
C GLU A 42 -7.13 -5.08 7.37
N LYS A 43 -7.51 -3.85 7.72
CA LYS A 43 -7.88 -2.83 6.73
C LYS A 43 -6.70 -2.44 5.85
N ILE A 44 -5.50 -2.31 6.43
CA ILE A 44 -4.27 -2.01 5.68
C ILE A 44 -4.00 -3.12 4.67
N LEU A 45 -4.07 -4.38 5.10
CA LEU A 45 -3.91 -5.54 4.23
C LEU A 45 -4.90 -5.52 3.08
N GLN A 46 -6.19 -5.35 3.37
CA GLN A 46 -7.23 -5.29 2.34
C GLN A 46 -7.00 -4.17 1.32
N GLN A 47 -6.58 -2.97 1.78
CA GLN A 47 -6.27 -1.88 0.86
C GLN A 47 -5.06 -2.21 0.00
N CYS A 48 -3.99 -2.75 0.58
CA CYS A 48 -2.80 -3.14 -0.16
C CYS A 48 -3.13 -4.22 -1.20
N GLU A 49 -3.83 -5.28 -0.80
CA GLU A 49 -4.28 -6.33 -1.73
C GLU A 49 -5.17 -5.76 -2.86
N PHE A 50 -6.00 -4.77 -2.57
CA PHE A 50 -6.81 -4.10 -3.59
C PHE A 50 -5.97 -3.29 -4.57
N TYR A 51 -4.99 -2.52 -4.07
CA TYR A 51 -4.10 -1.72 -4.93
C TYR A 51 -3.30 -2.61 -5.88
N PHE A 52 -2.81 -3.71 -5.33
CA PHE A 52 -2.09 -4.75 -6.05
C PHE A 52 -3.04 -5.78 -6.69
N CYS A 53 -4.34 -5.55 -6.82
CA CYS A 53 -5.16 -6.47 -7.60
C CYS A 53 -4.86 -6.26 -9.10
N ASP A 54 -4.74 -7.33 -9.89
CA ASP A 54 -4.47 -7.25 -11.34
C ASP A 54 -5.42 -6.27 -12.06
N ALA A 55 -6.71 -6.32 -11.71
CA ALA A 55 -7.71 -5.42 -12.27
C ALA A 55 -7.46 -3.95 -11.91
N ASN A 56 -6.96 -3.67 -10.71
CA ASN A 56 -6.61 -2.32 -10.28
C ASN A 56 -5.30 -1.86 -10.93
N ILE A 57 -4.26 -2.71 -10.96
CA ILE A 57 -2.98 -2.39 -11.62
C ILE A 57 -3.20 -2.06 -13.09
N LEU A 58 -4.01 -2.82 -13.81
CA LEU A 58 -4.28 -2.54 -15.23
C LEU A 58 -5.08 -1.26 -15.46
N LYS A 59 -5.92 -0.87 -14.49
CA LYS A 59 -6.78 0.32 -14.58
C LYS A 59 -6.05 1.59 -14.12
N ASP A 60 -5.26 1.48 -13.05
CA ASP A 60 -4.53 2.57 -12.44
C ASP A 60 -3.16 2.73 -13.11
N GLN A 61 -3.06 3.74 -13.98
CA GLN A 61 -1.82 4.04 -14.71
C GLN A 61 -0.64 4.31 -13.76
N PHE A 62 -0.88 4.85 -12.56
CA PHE A 62 0.17 5.11 -11.60
C PHE A 62 0.73 3.80 -11.03
N MET A 63 -0.14 2.90 -10.54
CA MET A 63 0.29 1.57 -10.07
C MET A 63 0.95 0.78 -11.20
N LEU A 64 0.38 0.81 -12.41
CA LEU A 64 0.96 0.15 -13.58
C LEU A 64 2.38 0.65 -13.87
N ASN A 65 2.58 1.97 -13.84
CA ASN A 65 3.89 2.55 -14.09
C ASN A 65 4.89 2.19 -12.99
N GLN A 66 4.47 2.11 -11.72
CA GLN A 66 5.35 1.73 -10.62
C GLN A 66 5.78 0.26 -10.73
N VAL A 67 4.85 -0.65 -10.99
CA VAL A 67 5.15 -2.08 -11.18
C VAL A 67 5.98 -2.31 -12.44
N LYS A 68 5.76 -1.54 -13.52
CA LYS A 68 6.58 -1.62 -14.75
C LYS A 68 7.93 -0.92 -14.65
N ALA A 69 8.09 0.01 -13.70
CA ALA A 69 9.35 0.73 -13.50
C ALA A 69 10.44 -0.18 -12.94
N THR A 70 10.06 -1.23 -12.23
CA THR A 70 10.95 -2.27 -11.73
C THR A 70 10.77 -3.56 -12.55
N PRO A 71 11.86 -4.19 -13.02
CA PRO A 71 11.76 -5.43 -13.80
C PRO A 71 11.10 -6.57 -13.01
N ASP A 72 11.25 -6.53 -11.69
CA ASP A 72 10.76 -7.53 -10.75
C ASP A 72 9.39 -7.18 -10.13
N GLY A 73 8.78 -6.05 -10.53
CA GLY A 73 7.44 -5.65 -10.07
C GLY A 73 7.36 -5.07 -8.65
N TRP A 74 8.50 -4.77 -8.02
CA TRP A 74 8.55 -4.18 -6.68
C TRP A 74 8.10 -2.71 -6.68
N VAL A 75 7.28 -2.36 -5.70
CA VAL A 75 6.79 -1.01 -5.46
C VAL A 75 7.25 -0.54 -4.09
N LYS A 76 7.79 0.67 -3.98
CA LYS A 76 8.24 1.21 -2.70
C LYS A 76 7.07 1.38 -1.73
N LEU A 77 7.27 1.03 -0.46
CA LEU A 77 6.26 1.20 0.57
C LEU A 77 5.81 2.66 0.72
N GLU A 78 6.74 3.61 0.55
CA GLU A 78 6.47 5.05 0.56
C GLU A 78 5.40 5.48 -0.47
N VAL A 79 5.32 4.78 -1.62
CA VAL A 79 4.29 5.01 -2.64
C VAL A 79 2.91 4.64 -2.09
N ILE A 80 2.84 3.52 -1.39
CA ILE A 80 1.61 3.02 -0.78
C ILE A 80 1.18 3.93 0.38
N GLU A 81 2.13 4.38 1.21
CA GLU A 81 1.90 5.38 2.26
C GLU A 81 1.46 6.74 1.70
N GLY A 82 1.87 7.06 0.48
CA GLY A 82 1.43 8.24 -0.25
C GLY A 82 -0.07 8.26 -0.57
N PHE A 83 -0.72 7.09 -0.66
CA PHE A 83 -2.12 7.02 -1.06
C PHE A 83 -3.07 7.62 -0.03
N LYS A 84 -4.05 8.38 -0.53
CA LYS A 84 -5.08 9.05 0.28
C LYS A 84 -5.79 8.08 1.25
N LYS A 85 -6.06 6.83 0.83
CA LYS A 85 -6.71 5.84 1.70
C LYS A 85 -5.76 5.27 2.75
N MET A 86 -4.49 5.05 2.42
CA MET A 86 -3.52 4.62 3.41
C MET A 86 -3.28 5.68 4.46
N LYS A 87 -3.08 6.95 4.07
CA LYS A 87 -2.94 8.07 5.02
C LYS A 87 -4.14 8.23 5.97
N LYS A 88 -5.34 7.87 5.52
CA LYS A 88 -6.56 7.90 6.36
C LYS A 88 -6.62 6.74 7.36
N LEU A 89 -6.00 5.60 7.06
CA LEU A 89 -5.98 4.42 7.92
C LEU A 89 -4.86 4.48 8.95
N THR A 90 -3.66 4.84 8.51
CA THR A 90 -2.47 4.96 9.36
C THR A 90 -1.47 5.93 8.74
N ASN A 91 -0.72 6.61 9.59
CA ASN A 91 0.47 7.37 9.20
C ASN A 91 1.76 6.77 9.77
N ASP A 92 1.63 5.67 10.52
CA ASP A 92 2.75 4.99 11.15
C ASP A 92 3.27 3.88 10.24
N HIS A 93 4.52 4.05 9.78
CA HIS A 93 5.22 3.10 8.93
C HIS A 93 5.34 1.71 9.57
N GLY A 94 5.62 1.66 10.87
CA GLY A 94 5.79 0.41 11.60
C GLY A 94 4.51 -0.43 11.61
N VAL A 95 3.35 0.21 11.75
CA VAL A 95 2.05 -0.47 11.68
C VAL A 95 1.81 -1.06 10.28
N VAL A 96 2.19 -0.35 9.22
CA VAL A 96 2.04 -0.84 7.84
C VAL A 96 2.94 -2.04 7.57
N VAL A 97 4.21 -1.93 7.95
CA VAL A 97 5.19 -3.04 7.84
C VAL A 97 4.70 -4.27 8.60
N GLN A 98 4.22 -4.09 9.83
CA GLN A 98 3.73 -5.18 10.66
C GLN A 98 2.47 -5.83 10.07
N ALA A 99 1.55 -5.03 9.52
CA ALA A 99 0.38 -5.56 8.84
C ALA A 99 0.78 -6.37 7.60
N LEU A 100 1.68 -5.84 6.77
CA LEU A 100 2.14 -6.48 5.54
C LEU A 100 2.97 -7.74 5.81
N ALA A 101 3.73 -7.78 6.91
CA ALA A 101 4.44 -8.98 7.34
C ALA A 101 3.50 -10.17 7.62
N ALA A 102 2.25 -9.89 8.02
CA ALA A 102 1.23 -10.91 8.21
C ALA A 102 0.44 -11.25 6.92
N SER A 103 0.70 -10.57 5.80
CA SER A 103 0.08 -10.87 4.51
C SER A 103 0.59 -12.19 3.95
N THR A 104 -0.32 -12.99 3.39
CA THR A 104 0.04 -14.21 2.64
C THR A 104 0.22 -13.96 1.13
N LYS A 105 -0.35 -12.88 0.60
CA LYS A 105 -0.30 -12.55 -0.84
C LYS A 105 0.78 -11.53 -1.19
N LEU A 106 1.16 -10.69 -0.24
CA LEU A 106 2.17 -9.66 -0.41
C LEU A 106 3.40 -9.98 0.42
N GLU A 107 4.55 -9.60 -0.10
CA GLU A 107 5.84 -9.68 0.55
C GLU A 107 6.44 -8.29 0.69
N ILE A 108 7.11 -8.06 1.82
CA ILE A 108 7.88 -6.87 2.09
C ILE A 108 9.36 -7.25 2.17
N SER A 109 10.20 -6.53 1.43
CA SER A 109 11.66 -6.64 1.50
C SER A 109 12.22 -5.79 2.65
N GLU A 110 13.42 -6.11 3.11
CA GLU A 110 14.16 -5.32 4.10
C GLU A 110 14.39 -3.86 3.64
N ASP A 111 14.47 -3.63 2.33
CA ASP A 111 14.61 -2.29 1.73
C ASP A 111 13.31 -1.45 1.76
N GLY A 112 12.23 -1.95 2.36
CA GLY A 112 10.94 -1.25 2.40
C GLY A 112 10.24 -1.22 1.04
N THR A 113 10.43 -2.26 0.24
CA THR A 113 9.72 -2.47 -1.02
C THR A 113 8.72 -3.61 -0.89
N LEU A 114 7.64 -3.54 -1.68
CA LEU A 114 6.53 -4.48 -1.66
C LEU A 114 6.38 -5.16 -3.01
N ASN A 115 6.11 -6.45 -2.97
CA ASN A 115 5.81 -7.23 -4.17
C ASN A 115 4.80 -8.33 -3.87
N PHE A 116 4.28 -8.98 -4.90
CA PHE A 116 3.50 -10.19 -4.75
C PHE A 116 4.37 -11.35 -4.31
N ARG A 117 3.79 -12.20 -3.46
CA ARG A 117 4.33 -13.53 -3.22
C ARG A 117 4.07 -14.39 -4.45
N PRO A 118 5.09 -14.92 -5.14
CA PRO A 118 4.88 -15.94 -6.15
C PRO A 118 4.28 -17.18 -5.46
N ILE A 119 3.15 -17.67 -6.00
CA ILE A 119 2.46 -18.88 -5.55
C ILE A 119 3.13 -20.11 -6.15
#